data_AF-W9SF85-F1
#
_entry.id   AF-W9SF85-F1
#
_cell.length_a   1.000
_cell.length_b   1.000
_cell.length_c   1.000
_cell.angle_alpha   90.00
_cell.angle_beta   90.00
_cell.angle_gamma   90.00
#
_symmetry.space_group_name_H-M   'P 1'
#
loop_
_entity.id
_entity.type
_entity.pdbx_description
1 polymer ?
#
loop_
_entity_poly.entity_id
_entity_poly.type
_entity_poly.pdbx_seq_one_letter_code
_entity_poly.pdbx_strand_id
1 'polypeptide(L)'
;MDFPGGDGILGKVGPQSALARFVVSHHRPRDGPFELNDVFAIMNAVPAIALMSYGFFNPDLLAGLCFGAGLGITMFGMAYMFVHDGLVHRRFPVGPIANVPYLRKVAAAHQLHHSDKFQGVPYGLFLGPKEVEVVGGMEELDKEIKRRIKLSKSS
;
A
#
# COMPACT_ATOMS: atom_id res chain seq x y z
N MET A 1 -31.37 -15.60 -20.70
CA MET A 1 -31.94 -15.18 -19.41
C MET A 1 -31.03 -14.08 -18.89
N ASP A 2 -31.36 -12.85 -19.28
CA ASP A 2 -30.63 -11.64 -18.93
C ASP A 2 -31.07 -11.15 -17.55
N PHE A 3 -30.11 -10.89 -16.67
CA PHE A 3 -30.36 -10.23 -15.39
C PHE A 3 -30.26 -8.71 -15.57
N PRO A 4 -31.16 -7.91 -14.95
CA PRO A 4 -31.30 -6.50 -15.24
C PRO A 4 -30.26 -5.62 -14.53
N GLY A 5 -29.84 -4.58 -15.25
CA GLY A 5 -29.21 -3.31 -14.85
C GLY A 5 -28.78 -3.12 -13.40
N GLY A 6 -27.47 -3.13 -13.18
CA GLY A 6 -26.79 -2.68 -11.95
C GLY A 6 -26.57 -1.16 -11.87
N ASP A 7 -27.46 -0.35 -12.44
CA ASP A 7 -27.34 1.12 -12.49
C ASP A 7 -28.02 1.84 -11.30
N GLY A 8 -28.24 1.13 -10.19
CA GLY A 8 -29.07 1.64 -9.08
C GLY A 8 -28.36 2.41 -7.98
N ILE A 9 -27.05 2.22 -7.76
CA ILE A 9 -26.37 2.74 -6.56
C ILE A 9 -25.18 3.70 -6.87
N LEU A 10 -24.57 3.61 -8.06
CA LEU A 10 -23.44 4.46 -8.44
C LEU A 10 -23.84 5.79 -9.11
N GLY A 11 -25.08 5.95 -9.55
CA GLY A 11 -25.55 7.14 -10.28
C GLY A 11 -25.86 8.39 -9.43
N LYS A 12 -25.80 8.31 -8.10
CA LYS A 12 -26.20 9.42 -7.20
C LYS A 12 -25.07 10.06 -6.39
N VAL A 13 -23.84 9.58 -6.49
CA VAL A 13 -22.70 10.23 -5.82
C VAL A 13 -22.00 11.10 -6.86
N GLY A 14 -22.41 12.36 -6.96
CA GLY A 14 -21.72 13.34 -7.78
C GLY A 14 -20.23 13.44 -7.41
N PRO A 15 -19.37 13.96 -8.31
CA PRO A 15 -17.91 14.01 -8.18
C PRO A 15 -17.38 14.97 -7.09
N GLN A 16 -18.20 15.24 -6.07
CA GLN A 16 -18.03 16.23 -5.01
C GLN A 16 -17.55 15.60 -3.70
N SER A 17 -17.59 14.27 -3.53
CA SER A 17 -17.08 13.64 -2.31
C SER A 17 -15.56 13.43 -2.42
N ALA A 18 -14.83 13.94 -1.43
CA ALA A 18 -13.37 13.81 -1.36
C ALA A 18 -12.91 12.34 -1.40
N LEU A 19 -13.73 11.43 -0.84
CA LEU A 19 -13.52 9.98 -0.87
C LEU A 19 -13.57 9.39 -2.29
N ALA A 20 -14.53 9.78 -3.13
CA ALA A 20 -14.61 9.28 -4.50
C ALA A 20 -13.44 9.78 -5.36
N ARG A 21 -12.98 11.02 -5.13
CA ARG A 21 -11.80 11.57 -5.79
C ARG A 21 -10.52 10.84 -5.37
N PHE A 22 -10.40 10.45 -4.10
CA PHE A 22 -9.27 9.69 -3.58
C PHE A 22 -9.14 8.32 -4.28
N VAL A 23 -10.23 7.55 -4.34
CA VAL A 23 -10.26 6.23 -5.00
C VAL A 23 -9.94 6.31 -6.49
N VAL A 24 -10.48 7.29 -7.20
CA VAL A 24 -10.25 7.45 -8.65
C VAL A 24 -8.84 7.97 -8.96
N SER A 25 -8.29 8.88 -8.15
CA SER A 25 -6.91 9.33 -8.33
C SER A 25 -5.87 8.23 -8.13
N HIS A 26 -6.19 7.23 -7.30
CA HIS A 26 -5.30 6.09 -7.05
C HIS A 26 -5.12 5.20 -8.28
N HIS A 27 -5.97 5.34 -9.31
CA HIS A 27 -5.93 4.56 -10.54
C HIS A 27 -5.36 5.30 -11.77
N ARG A 28 -4.89 6.55 -11.65
CA ARG A 28 -4.30 7.28 -12.81
C ARG A 28 -2.78 7.50 -12.69
N PRO A 29 -2.03 7.47 -13.82
CA PRO A 29 -0.62 7.88 -13.85
C PRO A 29 -0.47 9.40 -13.61
N ARG A 30 0.66 9.81 -13.04
CA ARG A 30 0.83 10.92 -12.09
C ARG A 30 1.38 12.21 -12.73
N ASP A 31 1.06 13.37 -12.14
CA ASP A 31 1.71 14.67 -12.39
C ASP A 31 2.00 15.40 -11.05
N GLY A 32 3.24 15.33 -10.53
CA GLY A 32 3.73 16.23 -9.46
C GLY A 32 4.45 15.58 -8.26
N PRO A 33 5.17 16.39 -7.43
CA PRO A 33 6.01 15.91 -6.32
C PRO A 33 5.26 15.59 -5.01
N PHE A 34 4.06 16.15 -4.78
CA PHE A 34 3.22 15.90 -3.60
C PHE A 34 1.91 15.22 -4.01
N GLU A 35 1.53 14.17 -3.29
CA GLU A 35 0.35 13.36 -3.62
C GLU A 35 -0.64 13.23 -2.46
N LEU A 36 -1.87 12.86 -2.79
CA LEU A 36 -2.92 12.54 -1.81
C LEU A 36 -2.52 11.40 -0.85
N ASN A 37 -1.58 10.52 -1.23
CA ASN A 37 -1.01 9.50 -0.34
C ASN A 37 -0.22 10.12 0.83
N ASP A 38 0.45 11.27 0.61
CA ASP A 38 1.18 11.99 1.65
C ASP A 38 0.20 12.60 2.67
N VAL A 39 -1.00 13.00 2.22
CA VAL A 39 -2.09 13.46 3.09
C VAL A 39 -2.62 12.32 3.95
N PHE A 40 -2.73 11.09 3.41
CA PHE A 40 -3.12 9.92 4.20
C PHE A 40 -2.06 9.59 5.27
N ALA A 41 -0.78 9.66 4.92
CA ALA A 41 0.31 9.49 5.89
C ALA A 41 0.27 10.55 7.01
N ILE A 42 0.06 11.82 6.67
CA ILE A 42 -0.04 12.92 7.64
C ILE A 42 -1.26 12.77 8.55
N MET A 43 -2.42 12.40 8.00
CA MET A 43 -3.65 12.17 8.78
C MET A 43 -3.49 11.06 9.81
N ASN A 44 -2.67 10.04 9.53
CA ASN A 44 -2.35 8.97 10.46
C ASN A 44 -1.19 9.33 11.42
N ALA A 45 -0.28 10.23 11.01
CA ALA A 45 0.82 10.69 11.84
C ALA A 45 0.35 11.60 12.99
N VAL A 46 -0.68 12.43 12.78
CA VAL A 46 -1.20 13.35 13.81
C VAL A 46 -1.68 12.60 15.07
N PRO A 47 -2.52 11.56 14.99
CA PRO A 47 -2.87 10.74 16.16
C PRO A 47 -1.68 10.05 16.83
N ALA A 48 -0.72 9.57 16.03
CA ALA A 48 0.47 8.91 16.56
C ALA A 48 1.35 9.86 17.38
N ILE A 49 1.57 11.08 16.86
CA ILE A 49 2.30 12.14 17.55
C ILE A 49 1.55 12.56 18.82
N ALA A 50 0.22 12.73 18.76
CA ALA A 50 -0.58 13.09 19.92
C ALA A 50 -0.48 12.04 21.05
N LEU A 51 -0.56 10.76 20.71
CA LEU A 51 -0.42 9.65 21.66
C LEU A 51 0.99 9.57 22.26
N MET A 52 2.03 9.76 21.45
CA MET A 52 3.41 9.80 21.93
C MET A 52 3.67 11.03 22.80
N SER A 53 3.19 12.21 22.43
CA SER A 53 3.32 13.42 23.26
C SER A 53 2.61 13.25 24.60
N TYR A 54 1.36 12.75 24.61
CA TYR A 54 0.65 12.45 25.84
C TYR A 54 1.42 11.44 26.70
N GLY A 55 1.92 10.37 26.10
CA GLY A 55 2.68 9.35 26.80
C GLY A 55 4.05 9.79 27.31
N PHE A 56 4.65 10.80 26.68
CA PHE A 56 5.95 11.34 27.10
C PHE A 56 5.83 12.32 28.28
N PHE A 57 4.76 13.12 28.33
CA PHE A 57 4.57 14.14 29.36
C PHE A 57 3.84 13.63 30.61
N ASN A 58 3.32 12.41 30.61
CA ASN A 58 2.59 11.83 31.74
C ASN A 58 3.26 10.53 32.22
N PRO A 59 3.53 10.35 33.52
CA PRO A 59 4.30 9.21 34.05
C PRO A 59 3.44 8.00 34.46
N ASP A 60 2.15 7.96 34.13
CA ASP A 60 1.25 6.86 34.51
C ASP A 60 1.25 5.70 33.49
N LEU A 61 0.72 4.55 33.91
CA LEU A 61 0.68 3.34 33.09
C LEU A 61 -0.11 3.54 31.79
N LEU A 62 -1.21 4.30 31.83
CA LEU A 62 -2.02 4.59 30.65
C LEU A 62 -1.23 5.45 29.65
N ALA A 63 -0.49 6.44 30.13
CA ALA A 63 0.43 7.24 29.34
C ALA A 63 1.51 6.37 28.66
N GLY A 64 2.10 5.41 29.38
CA GLY A 64 3.04 4.45 28.80
C GLY A 64 2.42 3.61 27.67
N LEU A 65 1.17 3.16 27.83
CA LEU A 65 0.44 2.44 26.79
C LEU A 65 0.14 3.33 25.58
N CYS A 66 -0.24 4.59 25.80
CA CYS A 66 -0.43 5.58 24.73
C CYS A 66 0.86 5.83 23.95
N PHE A 67 2.00 5.98 24.64
CA PHE A 67 3.30 6.12 24.00
C PHE A 67 3.62 4.92 23.10
N GLY A 68 3.46 3.70 23.64
CA GLY A 68 3.68 2.46 22.90
C GLY A 68 2.78 2.33 21.67
N ALA A 69 1.50 2.70 21.79
CA ALA A 69 0.56 2.69 20.67
C ALA A 69 0.96 3.69 19.57
N GLY A 70 1.30 4.93 19.93
CA GLY A 70 1.76 5.93 18.98
C GLY A 70 3.08 5.55 18.29
N LEU A 71 4.00 4.93 19.04
CA LEU A 71 5.24 4.39 18.48
C LEU A 71 4.96 3.26 17.47
N GLY A 72 4.04 2.33 17.81
CA GLY A 72 3.63 1.25 16.92
C GLY A 72 3.01 1.74 15.61
N ILE A 73 2.09 2.73 15.69
CA ILE A 73 1.49 3.36 14.51
C ILE A 73 2.56 4.01 13.64
N THR A 74 3.51 4.73 14.25
CA THR A 74 4.60 5.40 13.53
C THR A 74 5.51 4.40 12.82
N MET A 75 5.91 3.33 13.50
CA MET A 75 6.75 2.27 12.91
C MET A 75 6.02 1.55 11.77
N PHE A 76 4.74 1.25 11.94
CA PHE A 76 3.93 0.62 10.90
C PHE A 76 3.80 1.54 9.67
N GLY A 77 3.48 2.83 9.88
CA GLY A 77 3.39 3.81 8.80
C GLY A 77 4.71 3.98 8.06
N MET A 78 5.83 4.04 8.77
CA MET A 78 7.16 4.10 8.17
C MET A 78 7.45 2.84 7.33
N ALA A 79 7.19 1.65 7.87
CA ALA A 79 7.36 0.40 7.12
C ALA A 79 6.48 0.35 5.85
N TYR A 80 5.23 0.81 5.95
CA TYR A 80 4.32 0.91 4.81
C TYR A 80 4.88 1.85 3.73
N MET A 81 5.38 3.03 4.10
CA MET A 81 6.00 3.96 3.15
C MET A 81 7.21 3.34 2.43
N PHE A 82 8.09 2.64 3.17
CA PHE A 82 9.23 1.95 2.54
C PHE A 82 8.79 0.84 1.57
N VAL A 83 7.75 0.08 1.90
CA VAL A 83 7.28 -1.05 1.08
C VAL A 83 6.43 -0.57 -0.09
N HIS A 84 5.43 0.27 0.15
CA HIS A 84 4.52 0.75 -0.88
C HIS A 84 5.21 1.79 -1.79
N ASP A 85 5.68 2.90 -1.24
CA ASP A 85 6.22 3.98 -2.06
C ASP A 85 7.65 3.67 -2.51
N GLY A 86 8.47 3.10 -1.64
CA GLY A 86 9.87 2.80 -1.94
C GLY A 86 10.09 1.55 -2.80
N LEU A 87 9.61 0.39 -2.36
CA LEU A 87 9.87 -0.90 -3.02
C LEU A 87 8.93 -1.15 -4.21
N VAL A 88 7.64 -0.86 -4.04
CA VAL A 88 6.59 -1.18 -5.01
C VAL A 88 6.50 -0.09 -6.09
N HIS A 89 6.38 1.18 -5.70
CA HIS A 89 6.30 2.31 -6.63
C HIS A 89 7.65 2.92 -7.04
N ARG A 90 8.77 2.46 -6.46
CA ARG A 90 10.13 2.97 -6.74
C ARG A 90 10.27 4.50 -6.61
N ARG A 91 9.50 5.13 -5.72
CA ARG A 91 9.49 6.59 -5.49
C ARG A 91 10.82 7.11 -4.95
N PHE A 92 11.52 6.29 -4.17
CA PHE A 92 12.85 6.60 -3.63
C PHE A 92 13.69 5.32 -3.47
N PRO A 93 15.03 5.40 -3.52
CA PRO A 93 15.89 4.23 -3.42
C PRO A 93 15.83 3.61 -2.02
N VAL A 94 15.25 2.41 -1.90
CA VAL A 94 15.19 1.63 -0.64
C VAL A 94 16.44 0.78 -0.37
N GLY A 95 17.52 1.00 -1.13
CA GLY A 95 18.79 0.29 -0.95
C GLY A 95 18.68 -1.24 -1.08
N PRO A 96 19.51 -2.01 -0.35
CA PRO A 96 19.58 -3.47 -0.46
C PRO A 96 18.30 -4.20 -0.06
N ILE A 97 17.38 -3.51 0.64
CA ILE A 97 16.11 -4.06 1.13
C ILE A 97 15.23 -4.54 -0.04
N ALA A 98 15.35 -3.92 -1.21
CA ALA A 98 14.65 -4.38 -2.41
C ALA A 98 15.03 -5.80 -2.88
N ASN A 99 16.17 -6.30 -2.42
CA ASN A 99 16.67 -7.63 -2.79
C ASN A 99 16.26 -8.75 -1.83
N VAL A 100 15.55 -8.43 -0.74
CA VAL A 100 15.05 -9.43 0.21
C VAL A 100 14.00 -10.31 -0.51
N PRO A 101 14.12 -11.65 -0.45
CA PRO A 101 13.26 -12.55 -1.23
C PRO A 101 11.76 -12.34 -1.01
N TYR A 102 11.33 -12.11 0.22
CA TYR A 102 9.91 -11.87 0.53
C TYR A 102 9.40 -10.53 -0.03
N LEU A 103 10.15 -9.45 0.16
CA LEU A 103 9.79 -8.14 -0.39
C LEU A 103 9.76 -8.15 -1.92
N ARG A 104 10.69 -8.90 -2.54
CA ARG A 104 10.65 -9.11 -4.00
C ARG A 104 9.38 -9.81 -4.47
N LYS A 105 8.88 -10.81 -3.72
CA LYS A 105 7.61 -11.49 -4.01
C LYS A 105 6.43 -10.54 -3.88
N VAL A 106 6.39 -9.74 -2.82
CA VAL A 106 5.37 -8.69 -2.61
C VAL A 106 5.33 -7.71 -3.78
N ALA A 107 6.49 -7.20 -4.19
CA ALA A 107 6.56 -6.25 -5.30
C ALA A 107 6.19 -6.87 -6.65
N ALA A 108 6.47 -8.16 -6.86
CA ALA A 108 6.02 -8.89 -8.05
C ALA A 108 4.49 -9.11 -8.05
N ALA A 109 3.90 -9.50 -6.91
CA ALA A 109 2.46 -9.67 -6.77
C ALA A 109 1.72 -8.35 -7.00
N HIS A 110 2.23 -7.24 -6.48
CA HIS A 110 1.64 -5.92 -6.71
C HIS A 110 1.77 -5.45 -8.17
N GLN A 111 2.85 -5.81 -8.87
CA GLN A 111 2.96 -5.57 -10.31
C GLN A 111 1.89 -6.34 -11.10
N LEU A 112 1.57 -7.57 -10.67
CA LEU A 112 0.50 -8.36 -11.29
C LEU A 112 -0.87 -7.69 -11.09
N HIS A 113 -1.13 -7.15 -9.90
CA HIS A 113 -2.32 -6.34 -9.61
C HIS A 113 -2.46 -5.18 -10.60
N HIS A 114 -1.41 -4.37 -10.78
CA HIS A 114 -1.44 -3.25 -11.74
C HIS A 114 -1.47 -3.66 -13.21
N SER A 115 -1.06 -4.88 -13.55
CA SER A 115 -1.18 -5.40 -14.91
C SER A 115 -2.60 -5.83 -15.28
N ASP A 116 -3.55 -5.68 -14.35
CA ASP A 116 -4.97 -6.07 -14.45
C ASP A 116 -5.18 -7.55 -14.82
N LYS A 117 -4.12 -8.35 -14.65
CA LYS A 117 -4.18 -9.80 -14.75
C LYS A 117 -4.93 -10.34 -13.53
N PHE A 118 -5.69 -11.41 -13.74
CA PHE A 118 -6.50 -12.03 -12.68
C PHE A 118 -7.50 -11.07 -12.03
N GLN A 119 -8.13 -10.15 -12.78
CA GLN A 119 -9.14 -9.21 -12.26
C GLN A 119 -8.60 -8.31 -11.11
N GLY A 120 -7.30 -8.02 -11.09
CA GLY A 120 -6.67 -7.21 -10.04
C GLY A 120 -6.63 -7.89 -8.66
N VAL A 121 -6.67 -9.22 -8.56
CA VAL A 121 -6.92 -9.90 -7.28
C VAL A 121 -5.82 -9.83 -6.19
N PRO A 122 -4.54 -9.45 -6.42
CA PRO A 122 -3.67 -9.13 -5.29
C PRO A 122 -3.95 -7.72 -4.76
N TYR A 123 -4.96 -7.57 -3.88
CA TYR A 123 -5.29 -6.31 -3.21
C TYR A 123 -4.43 -6.07 -1.96
N GLY A 124 -3.96 -7.14 -1.30
CA GLY A 124 -3.16 -7.05 -0.09
C GLY A 124 -1.69 -6.72 -0.36
N LEU A 125 -1.16 -5.64 0.22
CA LEU A 125 0.26 -5.26 0.05
C LEU A 125 1.22 -6.38 0.52
N PHE A 126 1.03 -6.92 1.72
CA PHE A 126 1.89 -7.98 2.27
C PHE A 126 1.39 -9.39 1.95
N LEU A 127 0.09 -9.54 1.68
CA LEU A 127 -0.55 -10.82 1.43
C LEU A 127 -0.70 -11.13 -0.05
N GLY A 128 -0.32 -10.22 -0.94
CA GLY A 128 -0.39 -10.39 -2.39
C GLY A 128 0.16 -11.74 -2.89
N PRO A 129 1.31 -12.25 -2.41
CA PRO A 129 1.79 -13.57 -2.83
C PRO A 129 0.83 -14.72 -2.49
N LYS A 130 0.14 -14.65 -1.34
CA LYS A 130 -0.87 -15.65 -0.95
C LYS A 130 -2.16 -15.50 -1.75
N GLU A 131 -2.56 -14.26 -2.06
CA GLU A 131 -3.73 -14.01 -2.90
C GLU A 131 -3.50 -14.50 -4.33
N VAL A 132 -2.29 -14.33 -4.87
CA VAL A 132 -1.88 -14.89 -6.17
C VAL A 132 -1.88 -16.42 -6.16
N GLU A 133 -1.47 -17.04 -5.06
CA GLU A 133 -1.52 -18.49 -4.87
C GLU A 133 -2.95 -19.02 -4.94
N VAL A 134 -3.90 -18.35 -4.28
CA VAL A 134 -5.32 -18.72 -4.26
C VAL A 134 -5.97 -18.63 -5.65
N VAL A 135 -5.57 -17.67 -6.49
CA VAL A 135 -6.08 -17.54 -7.86
C VAL A 135 -5.31 -18.39 -8.89
N GLY A 136 -4.34 -19.19 -8.45
CA GLY A 136 -3.52 -20.04 -9.32
C GLY A 136 -2.53 -19.27 -10.20
N GLY A 137 -2.20 -18.02 -9.87
CA GLY A 137 -1.32 -17.14 -10.66
C GLY A 137 0.18 -17.33 -10.41
N MET A 138 0.60 -18.44 -9.79
CA MET A 138 1.98 -18.64 -9.32
C MET A 138 3.02 -18.65 -10.44
N GLU A 139 2.68 -19.16 -11.63
CA GLU A 139 3.61 -19.13 -12.77
C GLU A 139 3.93 -17.70 -13.24
N GLU A 140 2.92 -16.83 -13.26
CA GLU A 140 3.09 -15.42 -13.63
C GLU A 140 3.86 -14.65 -12.56
N LEU A 141 3.65 -14.98 -11.28
CA LEU A 141 4.42 -14.46 -10.16
C LEU A 141 5.90 -14.82 -10.28
N ASP A 142 6.20 -16.08 -10.56
CA ASP A 142 7.58 -16.57 -10.71
C ASP A 142 8.29 -15.95 -11.92
N LYS A 143 7.58 -15.73 -13.03
CA LYS A 143 8.11 -15.01 -14.19
C LYS A 143 8.52 -13.58 -13.81
N GLU A 144 7.66 -12.85 -13.10
CA GLU A 144 7.97 -11.48 -12.68
C GLU A 144 9.09 -11.43 -11.63
N ILE A 145 9.14 -12.38 -10.69
CA ILE A 145 10.25 -12.51 -9.73
C ILE A 145 11.58 -12.72 -10.48
N LYS A 146 11.63 -13.64 -11.45
CA LYS A 146 12.83 -13.90 -12.26
C LYS A 146 13.25 -12.67 -13.05
N ARG A 147 12.29 -11.92 -13.63
CA ARG A 147 12.55 -10.66 -14.33
C ARG A 147 13.21 -9.64 -13.38
N ARG A 148 12.69 -9.48 -12.17
CA ARG A 148 13.23 -8.57 -11.15
C ARG A 148 14.63 -8.97 -10.68
N ILE A 149 14.90 -10.26 -10.50
CA ILE A 149 16.26 -10.76 -10.15
C ILE A 149 17.26 -10.47 -11.27
N LYS A 150 16.85 -10.61 -12.55
CA LYS A 150 17.72 -10.30 -13.69
C LYS A 150 18.07 -8.80 -13.72
N LEU A 151 17.08 -7.93 -13.51
CA LEU A 151 17.27 -6.47 -13.47
C LEU A 151 18.17 -6.03 -12.31
N SER A 152 18.06 -6.66 -11.14
CA SER A 152 18.92 -6.32 -9.98
C SER A 152 20.36 -6.79 -10.14
N LYS A 153 20.64 -7.77 -11.01
CA LYS A 153 21.99 -8.27 -11.30
C LYS A 153 22.69 -7.50 -12.43
N SER A 154 21.94 -6.77 -13.25
CA SER A 154 22.48 -5.96 -14.36
C SER A 154 22.67 -4.48 -14.01
N SER A 155 22.33 -4.09 -12.77
CA SER A 155 22.49 -2.74 -12.22
C SER A 155 23.65 -2.74 -11.23
#